data_AF-A0A091ALL1-F1
#
_entry.id   AF-A0A091ALL1-F1
#
_cell.length_a   1.000
_cell.length_b   1.000
_cell.length_c   1.000
_cell.angle_alpha   90.00
_cell.angle_beta   90.00
_cell.angle_gamma   90.00
#
_symmetry.space_group_name_H-M   'P 1'
#
loop_
_entity.id
_entity.type
_entity.pdbx_description
1 polymer ?
#
loop_
_entity_poly.entity_id
_entity_poly.type
_entity_poly.pdbx_seq_one_letter_code
_entity_poly.pdbx_strand_id
1 'polypeptide(L)'
;MNAGTRIAAVLIALASLGLGACSTTLVETLPAGKRTTCDASWPGRWEASSPAPKKPDEHYFLEINADCSEWNFIDTEKADVEKHTITLISSKAGDFISISSPDDKPECLGTDSAKRCGVELMRYERTGDEIRIYQPDHVKVNAAIAAKTVQGLTEQTGITKPAEELVASDKPKQEASEAPDATPPATDAAATGPAEAPATPTYRNLLLGNGAKIAEVLRKHPEFFESTPWLILRRDTKPAESNKP
;
A
#
# COMPACT_ATOMS: atom_id res chain seq x y z
N MET A 1 -45.13 22.36 4.46
CA MET A 1 -43.80 22.79 4.93
C MET A 1 -43.29 21.72 5.89
N ASN A 2 -42.12 21.14 5.62
CA ASN A 2 -41.14 20.64 6.59
C ASN A 2 -39.94 20.09 5.81
N ALA A 3 -39.02 21.00 5.50
CA ALA A 3 -37.71 20.72 4.96
C ALA A 3 -36.74 20.68 6.15
N GLY A 4 -36.27 19.49 6.50
CA GLY A 4 -35.27 19.32 7.56
C GLY A 4 -35.00 17.83 7.72
N THR A 5 -33.73 17.46 7.95
CA THR A 5 -33.26 16.09 8.22
C THR A 5 -32.88 15.23 7.00
N ARG A 6 -31.98 15.71 6.12
CA ARG A 6 -31.26 14.83 5.15
C ARG A 6 -29.76 15.11 4.96
N ILE A 7 -29.12 15.94 5.80
CA ILE A 7 -27.72 16.36 5.54
C ILE A 7 -26.69 15.68 6.48
N ALA A 8 -27.10 14.97 7.53
CA ALA A 8 -26.14 14.44 8.52
C ALA A 8 -25.52 13.06 8.17
N ALA A 9 -26.03 12.34 7.16
CA ALA A 9 -25.61 10.95 6.90
C ALA A 9 -24.39 10.79 5.96
N VAL A 10 -23.94 11.85 5.29
CA VAL A 10 -22.86 11.76 4.28
C VAL A 10 -21.47 12.00 4.88
N LEU A 11 -21.37 12.64 6.06
CA LEU A 11 -20.09 13.02 6.66
C LEU A 11 -19.41 11.91 7.50
N ILE A 12 -20.13 10.86 7.90
CA ILE A 12 -19.57 9.78 8.74
C ILE A 12 -18.99 8.64 7.89
N ALA A 13 -19.41 8.50 6.62
CA ALA A 13 -18.90 7.47 5.71
C ALA A 13 -17.47 7.76 5.17
N LEU A 14 -16.96 9.00 5.29
CA LEU A 14 -15.61 9.34 4.84
C LEU A 14 -14.53 9.17 5.93
N ALA A 15 -14.91 9.01 7.20
CA ALA A 15 -13.94 8.96 8.30
C ALA A 15 -13.31 7.56 8.52
N SER A 16 -13.90 6.50 7.96
CA SER A 16 -13.45 5.10 8.16
C SER A 16 -12.38 4.63 7.16
N LEU A 17 -12.02 5.47 6.17
CA LEU A 17 -10.99 5.17 5.16
C LEU A 17 -9.55 5.47 5.64
N GLY A 18 -9.38 5.97 6.86
CA GLY A 18 -8.15 6.66 7.27
C GLY A 18 -7.05 5.87 7.97
N LEU A 19 -7.22 4.58 8.30
CA LEU A 19 -6.21 3.80 9.04
C LEU A 19 -6.02 2.36 8.53
N GLY A 20 -6.39 2.10 7.27
CA GLY A 20 -6.05 0.84 6.62
C GLY A 20 -4.53 0.75 6.48
N ALA A 21 -3.89 -0.12 7.26
CA ALA A 21 -2.46 -0.39 7.15
C ALA A 21 -2.16 -0.79 5.70
N CYS A 22 -1.36 0.02 5.00
CA CYS A 22 -0.95 -0.31 3.63
C CYS A 22 -0.27 -1.69 3.64
N SER A 23 -0.68 -2.58 2.75
CA SER A 23 0.07 -3.82 2.55
C SER A 23 1.46 -3.46 2.03
N THR A 24 2.46 -4.26 2.40
CA THR A 24 3.84 -4.05 2.01
C THR A 24 4.49 -5.38 1.62
N THR A 25 5.50 -5.30 0.76
CA THR A 25 6.30 -6.45 0.38
C THR A 25 7.76 -6.05 0.27
N LEU A 26 8.56 -6.72 1.08
CA LEU A 26 9.98 -6.49 1.20
C LEU A 26 10.76 -7.65 0.59
N VAL A 27 12.00 -7.38 0.17
CA VAL A 27 12.99 -8.40 -0.11
C VAL A 27 14.10 -8.33 0.93
N GLU A 28 14.53 -9.48 1.44
CA GLU A 28 15.61 -9.54 2.43
C GLU A 28 16.93 -8.99 1.88
N THR A 29 17.19 -9.22 0.59
CA THR A 29 18.38 -8.70 -0.09
C THR A 29 18.01 -8.27 -1.49
N LEU A 30 18.51 -7.11 -1.92
CA LEU A 30 18.35 -6.65 -3.30
C LEU A 30 18.79 -7.72 -4.32
N PRO A 31 18.07 -7.91 -5.43
CA PRO A 31 18.42 -8.90 -6.44
C PRO A 31 19.85 -8.70 -6.95
N ALA A 32 20.49 -9.81 -7.36
CA ALA A 32 21.80 -9.77 -7.99
C ALA A 32 21.72 -9.06 -9.35
N GLY A 33 22.60 -8.09 -9.57
CA GLY A 33 22.58 -7.24 -10.75
C GLY A 33 23.55 -6.06 -10.61
N LYS A 34 23.63 -5.22 -11.65
CA LYS A 34 24.35 -3.95 -11.59
C LYS A 34 23.53 -2.99 -10.73
N ARG A 35 24.16 -2.35 -9.75
CA ARG A 35 23.54 -1.35 -8.89
C ARG A 35 24.12 0.02 -9.17
N THR A 36 23.29 1.05 -9.13
CA THR A 36 23.72 2.45 -9.17
C THR A 36 22.75 3.30 -8.36
N THR A 37 23.26 4.35 -7.74
CA THR A 37 22.43 5.42 -7.15
C THR A 37 22.19 6.56 -8.13
N CYS A 38 22.88 6.54 -9.27
CA CYS A 38 22.79 7.59 -10.29
C CYS A 38 22.79 6.99 -11.70
N ASP A 39 21.70 7.21 -12.42
CA ASP A 39 21.66 7.07 -13.87
C ASP A 39 21.79 8.47 -14.46
N ALA A 40 22.79 8.69 -15.32
CA ALA A 40 23.15 10.01 -15.83
C ALA A 40 22.02 10.72 -16.59
N SER A 41 20.96 10.01 -16.95
CA SER A 41 19.80 10.55 -17.64
C SER A 41 18.60 10.82 -16.72
N TRP A 42 18.71 10.54 -15.42
CA TRP A 42 17.65 10.83 -14.45
C TRP A 42 17.69 12.24 -13.84
N PRO A 43 18.84 12.91 -13.67
CA PRO A 43 18.85 14.28 -13.15
C PRO A 43 17.85 15.21 -13.85
N GLY A 44 17.27 16.10 -13.06
CA GLY A 44 16.23 17.03 -13.48
C GLY A 44 14.95 16.92 -12.66
N ARG A 45 13.92 17.64 -13.11
CA ARG A 45 12.61 17.70 -12.49
C ARG A 45 11.63 16.78 -13.24
N TRP A 46 10.83 16.05 -12.48
CA TRP A 46 9.85 15.10 -12.98
C TRP A 46 8.51 15.35 -12.33
N GLU A 47 7.45 15.45 -13.11
CA GLU A 47 6.08 15.50 -12.62
C GLU A 47 5.59 14.07 -12.32
N ALA A 48 5.07 13.87 -11.12
CA ALA A 48 4.62 12.59 -10.60
C ALA A 48 3.09 12.47 -10.66
N SER A 49 2.60 11.47 -11.38
CA SER A 49 1.18 11.15 -11.52
C SER A 49 0.90 9.70 -11.12
N SER A 50 -0.27 9.44 -10.54
CA SER A 50 -0.73 8.07 -10.27
C SER A 50 -2.01 7.82 -11.09
N PRO A 51 -2.20 6.61 -11.64
CA PRO A 51 -3.45 6.24 -12.30
C PRO A 51 -4.64 6.11 -11.33
N ALA A 52 -4.38 5.96 -10.02
CA ALA A 52 -5.44 5.98 -9.02
C ALA A 52 -6.11 7.36 -8.99
N PRO A 53 -7.43 7.45 -8.71
CA PRO A 53 -8.14 8.72 -8.66
C PRO A 53 -7.52 9.62 -7.59
N LYS A 54 -6.79 10.64 -8.04
CA LYS A 54 -6.25 11.71 -7.20
C LYS A 54 -7.26 12.85 -7.07
N LYS A 55 -7.06 13.71 -6.07
CA LYS A 55 -7.67 15.03 -6.11
C LYS A 55 -7.11 15.79 -7.32
N PRO A 56 -7.93 16.56 -8.04
CA PRO A 56 -7.56 17.17 -9.32
C PRO A 56 -6.38 18.16 -9.24
N ASP A 57 -6.07 18.68 -8.04
CA ASP A 57 -5.10 19.77 -7.86
C ASP A 57 -3.75 19.30 -7.26
N GLU A 58 -3.62 18.02 -6.90
CA GLU A 58 -2.42 17.51 -6.24
C GLU A 58 -1.27 17.28 -7.24
N HIS A 59 -0.37 18.26 -7.34
CA HIS A 59 0.87 18.18 -8.12
C HIS A 59 2.05 17.72 -7.24
N TYR A 60 2.64 16.59 -7.60
CA TYR A 60 3.84 16.08 -6.98
C TYR A 60 5.00 16.17 -7.97
N PHE A 61 6.17 16.54 -7.48
CA PHE A 61 7.38 16.55 -8.28
C PHE A 61 8.47 15.70 -7.63
N LEU A 62 9.28 15.06 -8.46
CA LEU A 62 10.54 14.48 -8.07
C LEU A 62 11.66 15.31 -8.68
N GLU A 63 12.50 15.89 -7.83
CA GLU A 63 13.72 16.55 -8.26
C GLU A 63 14.94 15.71 -7.92
N ILE A 64 15.79 15.52 -8.92
CA ILE A 64 17.01 14.73 -8.82
C ILE A 64 18.16 15.65 -9.19
N ASN A 65 19.07 15.87 -8.25
CA ASN A 65 20.23 16.71 -8.50
C ASN A 65 21.22 16.03 -9.47
N ALA A 66 22.18 16.81 -10.00
CA ALA A 66 23.08 16.37 -11.07
C ALA A 66 23.99 15.18 -10.68
N ASP A 67 24.30 15.03 -9.40
CA ASP A 67 25.11 13.94 -8.86
C ASP A 67 24.28 12.79 -8.25
N CYS A 68 22.95 12.89 -8.32
CA CYS A 68 21.97 11.97 -7.75
C CYS A 68 22.13 11.68 -6.25
N SER A 69 22.78 12.58 -5.50
CA SER A 69 22.90 12.49 -4.05
C SER A 69 21.62 12.89 -3.32
N GLU A 70 20.74 13.66 -3.97
CA GLU A 70 19.48 14.11 -3.42
C GLU A 70 18.32 13.80 -4.38
N TRP A 71 17.33 13.10 -3.84
CA TRP A 71 16.05 12.82 -4.49
C TRP A 71 14.96 13.45 -3.64
N ASN A 72 14.45 14.58 -4.10
CA ASN A 72 13.51 15.41 -3.37
C ASN A 72 12.11 15.18 -3.94
N PHE A 73 11.23 14.58 -3.15
CA PHE A 73 9.80 14.51 -3.45
C PHE A 73 9.15 15.78 -2.90
N ILE A 74 8.53 16.55 -3.79
CA ILE A 74 7.99 17.88 -3.50
C ILE A 74 6.47 17.81 -3.62
N ASP A 75 5.78 18.05 -2.51
CA ASP A 75 4.33 18.31 -2.48
C ASP A 75 4.13 19.83 -2.56
N THR A 76 3.76 20.34 -3.74
CA THR A 76 3.66 21.79 -3.95
C THR A 76 2.54 22.44 -3.17
N GLU A 77 1.52 21.68 -2.76
CA GLU A 77 0.43 22.22 -1.95
C GLU A 77 0.85 22.41 -0.49
N LYS A 78 1.70 21.51 0.01
CA LYS A 78 2.17 21.53 1.41
C LYS A 78 3.47 22.28 1.62
N ALA A 79 4.15 22.68 0.53
CA ALA A 79 5.50 23.21 0.57
C ALA A 79 6.47 22.30 1.34
N ASP A 80 6.25 20.99 1.24
CA ASP A 80 7.04 19.96 1.92
C ASP A 80 8.00 19.30 0.94
N VAL A 81 9.20 18.95 1.45
CA VAL A 81 10.27 18.32 0.68
C VAL A 81 10.76 17.10 1.44
N GLU A 82 10.38 15.93 0.94
CA GLU A 82 10.82 14.65 1.47
C GLU A 82 12.09 14.21 0.74
N LYS A 83 13.16 13.98 1.51
CA LYS A 83 14.43 13.49 0.98
C LYS A 83 14.43 11.97 0.95
N HIS A 84 14.86 11.40 -0.18
CA HIS A 84 15.03 9.97 -0.34
C HIS A 84 16.41 9.62 -0.90
N THR A 85 16.80 8.38 -0.66
CA THR A 85 17.90 7.69 -1.31
C THR A 85 17.32 6.64 -2.24
N ILE A 86 17.86 6.55 -3.46
CA ILE A 86 17.40 5.59 -4.46
C ILE A 86 18.54 4.66 -4.84
N THR A 87 18.23 3.37 -4.93
CA THR A 87 19.07 2.37 -5.57
C THR A 87 18.35 1.81 -6.79
N LEU A 88 18.98 1.95 -7.95
CA LEU A 88 18.56 1.34 -9.20
C LEU A 88 19.32 0.02 -9.38
N ILE A 89 18.60 -1.04 -9.74
CA ILE A 89 19.12 -2.38 -9.91
C ILE A 89 18.74 -2.89 -11.29
N SER A 90 19.74 -3.10 -12.16
CA SER A 90 19.54 -3.78 -13.44
C SER A 90 19.98 -5.23 -13.32
N SER A 91 19.05 -6.15 -13.55
CA SER A 91 19.25 -7.58 -13.35
C SER A 91 18.70 -8.39 -14.53
N LYS A 92 18.97 -9.71 -14.55
CA LYS A 92 18.36 -10.61 -15.52
C LYS A 92 16.85 -10.81 -15.33
N ALA A 93 16.29 -10.41 -14.20
CA ALA A 93 14.86 -10.47 -13.92
C ALA A 93 14.10 -9.20 -14.36
N GLY A 94 14.83 -8.14 -14.74
CA GLY A 94 14.28 -6.82 -15.02
C GLY A 94 15.03 -5.73 -14.26
N ASP A 95 14.50 -4.51 -14.39
CA ASP A 95 15.00 -3.31 -13.73
C ASP A 95 14.12 -2.98 -12.51
N PHE A 96 14.77 -2.69 -11.39
CA PHE A 96 14.14 -2.49 -10.10
C PHE A 96 14.66 -1.24 -9.41
N ILE A 97 13.79 -0.65 -8.60
CA ILE A 97 14.07 0.54 -7.81
C ILE A 97 13.76 0.24 -6.34
N SER A 98 14.66 0.65 -5.47
CA SER A 98 14.44 0.70 -4.02
C SER A 98 14.57 2.15 -3.59
N ILE A 99 13.57 2.62 -2.84
CA ILE A 99 13.49 3.99 -2.33
C ILE A 99 13.49 3.89 -0.81
N SER A 100 14.31 4.70 -0.14
CA SER A 100 14.38 4.75 1.32
C SER A 100 14.59 6.18 1.76
N SER A 101 13.98 6.60 2.86
CA SER A 101 14.31 7.87 3.48
C SER A 101 15.62 7.75 4.27
N PRO A 102 16.43 8.82 4.40
CA PRO A 102 17.68 8.78 5.17
C PRO A 102 17.50 8.34 6.63
N ASP A 103 16.34 8.64 7.20
CA ASP A 103 15.99 8.35 8.60
C ASP A 103 15.21 7.04 8.77
N ASP A 104 14.90 6.34 7.67
CA ASP A 104 14.11 5.12 7.74
C ASP A 104 14.89 4.00 8.41
N LYS A 105 14.27 3.43 9.44
CA LYS A 105 14.72 2.16 10.00
C LYS A 105 14.32 1.06 9.03
N PRO A 106 15.17 0.05 8.81
CA PRO A 106 14.81 -1.07 7.95
C PRO A 106 13.54 -1.72 8.49
N GLU A 107 12.58 -1.98 7.60
CA GLU A 107 11.36 -2.66 7.98
C GLU A 107 11.66 -4.14 8.22
N CYS A 108 11.21 -4.65 9.37
CA CYS A 108 11.49 -6.01 9.77
C CYS A 108 10.22 -6.75 10.20
N LEU A 109 10.25 -8.07 10.00
CA LEU A 109 9.20 -9.02 10.37
C LEU A 109 9.79 -10.09 11.29
N GLY A 110 8.95 -10.67 12.14
CA GLY A 110 9.32 -11.72 13.10
C GLY A 110 9.64 -11.22 14.51
N THR A 111 9.93 -12.16 15.41
CA THR A 111 10.25 -11.91 16.84
C THR A 111 11.74 -11.64 17.05
N ASP A 112 12.14 -11.06 18.18
CA ASP A 112 13.50 -10.54 18.42
C ASP A 112 14.65 -11.45 17.93
N SER A 113 14.63 -12.74 18.26
CA SER A 113 15.70 -13.69 17.86
C SER A 113 15.57 -14.21 16.42
N ALA A 114 14.42 -14.03 15.79
CA ALA A 114 14.11 -14.46 14.42
C ALA A 114 13.79 -13.28 13.50
N LYS A 115 14.11 -12.05 13.93
CA LYS A 115 13.77 -10.82 13.22
C LYS A 115 14.55 -10.75 11.92
N ARG A 116 13.83 -10.56 10.81
CA ARG A 116 14.41 -10.43 9.48
C ARG A 116 13.96 -9.11 8.89
N CYS A 117 14.93 -8.34 8.40
CA CYS A 117 14.69 -7.05 7.81
C CYS A 117 14.81 -7.14 6.31
N GLY A 118 14.07 -6.29 5.61
CA GLY A 118 14.13 -6.20 4.16
C GLY A 118 14.08 -4.76 3.70
N VAL A 119 14.13 -4.63 2.38
CA VAL A 119 13.97 -3.36 1.69
C VAL A 119 12.79 -3.47 0.74
N GLU A 120 12.08 -2.37 0.56
CA GLU A 120 11.06 -2.29 -0.47
C GLU A 120 11.72 -2.35 -1.85
N LEU A 121 11.09 -3.08 -2.76
CA LEU A 121 11.57 -3.26 -4.12
C LEU A 121 10.39 -3.13 -5.08
N MET A 122 10.47 -2.14 -5.96
CA MET A 122 9.51 -1.93 -7.03
C MET A 122 10.17 -2.26 -8.37
N ARG A 123 9.36 -2.64 -9.35
CA ARG A 123 9.80 -2.75 -10.74
C ARG A 123 9.68 -1.38 -11.39
N TYR A 124 10.60 -1.01 -12.27
CA TYR A 124 10.41 0.18 -13.10
C TYR A 124 10.70 -0.10 -14.56
N GLU A 125 10.10 0.72 -15.41
CA GLU A 125 10.36 0.78 -16.84
C GLU A 125 10.64 2.22 -17.20
N ARG A 126 11.56 2.44 -18.15
CA ARG A 126 11.85 3.78 -18.64
C ARG A 126 11.79 3.82 -20.16
N THR A 127 11.10 4.82 -20.69
CA THR A 127 11.02 5.10 -22.12
C THR A 127 11.24 6.60 -22.35
N GLY A 128 12.48 6.98 -22.67
CA GLY A 128 12.86 8.39 -22.86
C GLY A 128 12.66 9.22 -21.60
N ASP A 129 11.67 10.12 -21.65
CA ASP A 129 11.29 11.07 -20.61
C ASP A 129 10.09 10.62 -19.76
N GLU A 130 9.75 9.33 -19.82
CA GLU A 130 8.76 8.71 -18.95
C GLU A 130 9.36 7.54 -18.18
N ILE A 131 9.12 7.50 -16.87
CA ILE A 131 9.44 6.39 -15.97
C ILE A 131 8.13 5.88 -15.38
N ARG A 132 7.91 4.56 -15.45
CA ARG A 132 6.75 3.87 -14.87
C ARG A 132 7.23 2.97 -13.76
N ILE A 133 6.65 3.11 -12.57
CA ILE A 133 7.01 2.35 -11.38
C ILE A 133 5.81 1.47 -10.99
N TYR A 134 6.06 0.19 -10.75
CA TYR A 134 5.07 -0.83 -10.45
C TYR A 134 5.35 -1.37 -9.05
N GLN A 135 4.35 -1.28 -8.17
CA GLN A 135 4.43 -1.85 -6.84
C GLN A 135 4.28 -3.38 -6.87
N PRO A 136 4.75 -4.08 -5.83
CA PRO A 136 4.45 -5.49 -5.67
C PRO A 136 2.95 -5.76 -5.54
N ASP A 137 2.47 -6.81 -6.18
CA ASP A 137 1.14 -7.37 -5.93
C ASP A 137 1.19 -8.18 -4.62
N HIS A 138 0.88 -7.49 -3.52
CA HIS A 138 1.00 -8.05 -2.16
C HIS A 138 0.17 -9.32 -1.96
N VAL A 139 -0.97 -9.44 -2.64
CA VAL A 139 -1.86 -10.60 -2.55
C VAL A 139 -1.22 -11.81 -3.23
N LYS A 140 -0.69 -11.65 -4.44
CA LYS A 140 0.02 -12.74 -5.13
C LYS A 140 1.28 -13.15 -4.41
N VAL A 141 2.04 -12.20 -3.87
CA VAL A 141 3.25 -12.51 -3.09
C VAL A 141 2.89 -13.31 -1.84
N ASN A 142 1.88 -12.86 -1.08
CA ASN A 142 1.37 -13.61 0.08
C ASN A 142 0.92 -15.04 -0.32
N ALA A 143 0.15 -15.16 -1.40
CA ALA A 143 -0.32 -16.46 -1.89
C ALA A 143 0.86 -17.40 -2.24
N ALA A 144 1.91 -16.87 -2.87
CA ALA A 144 3.10 -17.66 -3.23
C ALA A 144 3.89 -18.13 -1.99
N ILE A 145 3.99 -17.28 -0.95
CA ILE A 145 4.60 -17.61 0.33
C ILE A 145 3.77 -18.68 1.05
N ALA A 146 2.45 -18.49 1.16
CA ALA A 146 1.53 -19.42 1.80
C ALA A 146 1.55 -20.80 1.12
N ALA A 147 1.62 -20.82 -0.22
CA ALA A 147 1.75 -22.04 -1.02
C ALA A 147 3.17 -22.66 -0.98
N LYS A 148 4.12 -22.04 -0.26
CA LYS A 148 5.54 -22.46 -0.17
C LYS A 148 6.24 -22.59 -1.52
N THR A 149 5.75 -21.88 -2.53
CA THR A 149 6.38 -21.82 -3.87
C THR A 149 7.59 -20.89 -3.87
N VAL A 150 7.61 -19.94 -2.95
CA VAL A 150 8.75 -19.08 -2.62
C VAL A 150 9.00 -19.11 -1.11
N GLN A 151 10.24 -18.83 -0.69
CA GLN A 151 10.56 -18.70 0.73
C GLN A 151 10.23 -17.27 1.19
N GLY A 152 9.49 -17.15 2.28
CA GLY A 152 9.13 -15.86 2.83
C GLY A 152 8.48 -15.93 4.20
N LEU A 153 8.24 -14.75 4.78
CA LEU A 153 7.43 -14.55 5.98
C LEU A 153 6.24 -13.65 5.62
N THR A 154 5.10 -13.89 6.26
CA THR A 154 3.95 -13.00 6.18
C THR A 154 3.40 -12.72 7.57
N GLU A 155 3.15 -11.46 7.86
CA GLU A 155 2.32 -11.03 8.98
C GLU A 155 1.03 -10.44 8.43
N GLN A 156 -0.10 -10.91 8.96
CA GLN A 156 -1.42 -10.39 8.59
C GLN A 156 -1.90 -9.44 9.69
N THR A 157 -2.22 -8.22 9.32
CA THR A 157 -2.81 -7.22 10.21
C THR A 157 -4.28 -7.00 9.82
N GLY A 158 -5.10 -6.49 10.74
CA GLY A 158 -6.47 -6.05 10.42
C GLY A 158 -7.58 -7.11 10.41
N ILE A 159 -7.30 -8.39 10.70
CA ILE A 159 -8.39 -9.32 11.09
C ILE A 159 -8.65 -9.15 12.60
N THR A 160 -9.53 -8.21 12.94
CA THR A 160 -10.29 -8.34 14.18
C THR A 160 -11.05 -9.67 14.05
N LYS A 161 -10.82 -10.58 15.01
CA LYS A 161 -11.49 -11.90 15.15
C LYS A 161 -12.93 -11.83 14.61
N PRO A 162 -13.41 -12.80 13.80
CA PRO A 162 -14.84 -12.90 13.53
C PRO A 162 -15.55 -12.92 14.88
N ALA A 163 -16.66 -12.19 14.99
CA ALA A 163 -17.54 -12.18 16.16
C ALA A 163 -18.27 -13.52 16.33
N GLU A 164 -17.51 -14.62 16.39
CA GLU A 164 -17.98 -15.99 16.58
C GLU A 164 -17.64 -16.46 18.01
N GLU A 165 -17.73 -15.52 18.96
CA GLU A 165 -17.76 -15.79 20.41
C GLU A 165 -18.89 -14.97 21.05
N LEU A 166 -20.02 -14.84 20.34
CA LEU A 166 -21.23 -14.20 20.82
C LEU A 166 -22.49 -15.01 20.52
N VAL A 167 -22.42 -16.35 20.46
CA VAL A 167 -23.62 -17.17 20.72
C VAL A 167 -23.22 -18.50 21.36
N ALA A 168 -23.50 -18.62 22.67
CA ALA A 168 -24.26 -19.73 23.29
C ALA A 168 -23.81 -20.00 24.72
N SER A 169 -24.34 -19.24 25.69
CA SER A 169 -24.77 -19.77 26.98
C SER A 169 -25.53 -18.70 27.74
N ASP A 170 -26.86 -18.71 27.64
CA ASP A 170 -27.68 -18.87 28.83
C ASP A 170 -29.12 -19.26 28.47
N LYS A 171 -29.54 -20.37 29.06
CA LYS A 171 -30.87 -20.99 28.95
C LYS A 171 -31.96 -20.05 29.48
N PRO A 172 -33.13 -19.94 28.83
CA PRO A 172 -34.34 -19.60 29.54
C PRO A 172 -34.87 -20.85 30.27
N LYS A 173 -35.01 -20.75 31.59
CA LYS A 173 -35.77 -21.68 32.43
C LYS A 173 -37.25 -21.58 32.05
N GLN A 174 -37.83 -22.65 31.52
CA GLN A 174 -39.28 -22.80 31.37
C GLN A 174 -39.93 -22.89 32.76
N GLU A 175 -40.83 -21.97 33.07
CA GLU A 175 -41.94 -22.17 34.00
C GLU A 175 -43.22 -21.71 33.28
N ALA A 176 -44.23 -22.57 33.25
CA ALA A 176 -45.51 -22.36 32.62
C ALA A 176 -46.52 -21.84 33.65
N SER A 177 -47.35 -20.85 33.28
CA SER A 177 -48.76 -20.77 33.72
C SER A 177 -49.54 -19.66 32.98
N GLU A 178 -50.68 -20.07 32.42
CA GLU A 178 -51.95 -19.37 32.15
C GLU A 178 -52.07 -18.06 31.33
N ALA A 179 -53.06 -18.09 30.42
CA ALA A 179 -53.56 -17.06 29.49
C ALA A 179 -54.67 -16.20 30.15
N PRO A 180 -55.41 -15.29 29.46
CA PRO A 180 -55.31 -14.82 28.07
C PRO A 180 -55.44 -13.27 27.89
N ASP A 181 -55.38 -12.86 26.61
CA ASP A 181 -55.99 -11.65 26.02
C ASP A 181 -55.23 -10.32 26.09
N ALA A 182 -54.73 -9.86 24.92
CA ALA A 182 -54.83 -8.48 24.40
C ALA A 182 -53.76 -8.19 23.31
N THR A 183 -54.26 -7.82 22.13
CA THR A 183 -53.69 -6.91 21.11
C THR A 183 -52.35 -7.26 20.44
N PRO A 184 -52.29 -7.40 19.10
CA PRO A 184 -51.02 -7.53 18.39
C PRO A 184 -50.25 -6.19 18.41
N PRO A 185 -48.97 -6.16 18.83
CA PRO A 185 -48.14 -4.98 18.64
C PRO A 185 -47.74 -4.86 17.17
N ALA A 186 -47.74 -3.61 16.70
CA ALA A 186 -47.28 -3.24 15.37
C ALA A 186 -45.86 -3.78 15.12
N THR A 187 -45.69 -4.38 13.95
CA THR A 187 -44.41 -4.91 13.47
C THR A 187 -43.52 -3.71 13.12
N ASP A 188 -42.71 -3.26 14.07
CA ASP A 188 -41.59 -2.38 13.78
C ASP A 188 -40.59 -3.17 12.93
N ALA A 189 -40.62 -2.91 11.63
CA ALA A 189 -39.62 -3.37 10.69
C ALA A 189 -38.28 -2.76 11.11
N ALA A 190 -37.52 -3.52 11.90
CA ALA A 190 -36.14 -3.23 12.22
C ALA A 190 -35.40 -3.01 10.90
N ALA A 191 -35.07 -1.75 10.62
CA ALA A 191 -34.24 -1.36 9.50
C ALA A 191 -32.90 -2.07 9.66
N THR A 192 -32.71 -3.13 8.87
CA THR A 192 -31.43 -3.80 8.72
C THR A 192 -30.51 -2.76 8.08
N GLY A 193 -29.60 -2.19 8.87
CA GLY A 193 -28.57 -1.31 8.36
C GLY A 193 -27.79 -2.01 7.25
N PRO A 194 -27.23 -1.27 6.28
CA PRO A 194 -26.42 -1.87 5.23
C PRO A 194 -25.30 -2.69 5.86
N ALA A 195 -25.20 -3.96 5.48
CA ALA A 195 -24.15 -4.86 5.92
C ALA A 195 -22.80 -4.21 5.62
N GLU A 196 -21.98 -4.05 6.66
CA GLU A 196 -20.62 -3.53 6.54
C GLU A 196 -19.83 -4.47 5.62
N ALA A 197 -19.25 -3.92 4.55
CA ALA A 197 -18.45 -4.71 3.63
C ALA A 197 -17.27 -5.33 4.40
N PRO A 198 -16.95 -6.62 4.16
CA PRO A 198 -15.87 -7.27 4.88
C PRO A 198 -14.56 -6.52 4.65
N ALA A 199 -13.85 -6.21 5.74
CA ALA A 199 -12.56 -5.56 5.68
C ALA A 199 -11.60 -6.40 4.84
N THR A 200 -10.94 -5.77 3.87
CA THR A 200 -9.91 -6.44 3.06
C THR A 200 -8.68 -6.65 3.94
N PRO A 201 -8.12 -7.88 3.99
CA PRO A 201 -6.95 -8.15 4.81
C PRO A 201 -5.71 -7.36 4.32
N THR A 202 -4.88 -6.94 5.27
CA THR A 202 -3.62 -6.22 4.99
C THR A 202 -2.44 -7.14 5.28
N TYR A 203 -1.46 -7.16 4.38
CA TYR A 203 -0.33 -8.10 4.42
C TYR A 203 0.98 -7.36 4.54
N ARG A 204 1.85 -7.81 5.46
CA ARG A 204 3.27 -7.49 5.45
C ARG A 204 4.03 -8.74 5.01
N ASN A 205 4.60 -8.71 3.81
CA ASN A 205 5.36 -9.84 3.27
C ASN A 205 6.86 -9.56 3.28
N LEU A 206 7.67 -10.58 3.50
CA LEU A 206 9.12 -10.56 3.32
C LEU A 206 9.55 -11.78 2.51
N LEU A 207 10.08 -11.55 1.31
CA LEU A 207 10.73 -12.59 0.51
C LEU A 207 12.15 -12.85 1.05
N LEU A 208 12.43 -14.09 1.41
CA LEU A 208 13.71 -14.50 1.99
C LEU A 208 14.68 -15.00 0.94
N GLY A 209 15.97 -14.73 1.16
CA GLY A 209 17.05 -15.23 0.32
C GLY A 209 18.10 -14.17 -0.01
N ASN A 210 19.25 -14.66 -0.46
CA ASN A 210 20.31 -13.79 -0.98
C ASN A 210 19.93 -13.19 -2.36
N GLY A 211 20.72 -12.22 -2.83
CA GLY A 211 20.41 -11.52 -4.09
C GLY A 211 20.27 -12.44 -5.31
N ALA A 212 21.02 -13.54 -5.39
CA ALA A 212 20.88 -14.50 -6.49
C ALA A 212 19.54 -15.24 -6.43
N LYS A 213 19.11 -15.65 -5.22
CA LYS A 213 17.83 -16.31 -5.01
C LYS A 213 16.66 -15.37 -5.28
N ILE A 214 16.73 -14.13 -4.80
CA ILE A 214 15.70 -13.11 -5.07
C ILE A 214 15.60 -12.83 -6.58
N ALA A 215 16.73 -12.66 -7.28
CA ALA A 215 16.70 -12.50 -8.74
C ALA A 215 16.09 -13.71 -9.46
N GLU A 216 16.34 -14.94 -8.98
CA GLU A 216 15.71 -16.15 -9.53
C GLU A 216 14.19 -16.13 -9.35
N VAL A 217 13.70 -15.77 -8.16
CA VAL A 217 12.27 -15.67 -7.84
C VAL A 217 11.60 -14.63 -8.73
N LEU A 218 12.14 -13.40 -8.79
CA LEU A 218 11.54 -12.31 -9.57
C LEU A 218 11.51 -12.63 -11.07
N ARG A 219 12.51 -13.37 -11.59
CA ARG A 219 12.52 -13.82 -12.98
C ARG A 219 11.45 -14.88 -13.27
N LYS A 220 11.17 -15.76 -12.30
CA LYS A 220 10.15 -16.82 -12.43
C LYS A 220 8.74 -16.28 -12.23
N HIS A 221 8.60 -15.19 -11.49
CA HIS A 221 7.33 -14.61 -11.09
C HIS A 221 7.22 -13.12 -11.46
N PRO A 222 7.22 -12.77 -12.76
CA PRO A 222 7.00 -11.39 -13.19
C PRO A 222 5.62 -10.85 -12.75
N GLU A 223 4.65 -11.73 -12.50
CA GLU A 223 3.32 -11.39 -11.99
C GLU A 223 3.30 -10.90 -10.54
N PHE A 224 4.42 -10.96 -9.81
CA PHE A 224 4.54 -10.40 -8.45
C PHE A 224 4.51 -8.88 -8.42
N PHE A 225 4.48 -8.21 -9.56
CA PHE A 225 4.25 -6.78 -9.66
C PHE A 225 2.89 -6.52 -10.29
N GLU A 226 2.31 -5.38 -9.95
CA GLU A 226 1.09 -4.91 -10.58
C GLU A 226 1.29 -4.71 -12.09
N SER A 227 0.21 -4.91 -12.85
CA SER A 227 0.21 -4.71 -14.30
C SER A 227 0.03 -3.25 -14.70
N THR A 228 -0.50 -2.43 -13.78
CA THR A 228 -0.68 -0.99 -13.94
C THR A 228 0.39 -0.28 -13.12
N PRO A 229 1.04 0.78 -13.63
CA PRO A 229 2.01 1.51 -12.84
C PRO A 229 1.32 2.19 -11.65
N TRP A 230 1.92 2.07 -10.47
CA TRP A 230 1.50 2.82 -9.30
C TRP A 230 1.83 4.31 -9.44
N LEU A 231 3.00 4.59 -10.02
CA LEU A 231 3.55 5.93 -10.20
C LEU A 231 4.13 6.09 -11.60
N ILE A 232 3.79 7.18 -12.27
CA ILE A 232 4.32 7.59 -13.57
C ILE A 232 5.01 8.94 -13.38
N LEU A 233 6.30 8.99 -13.68
CA LEU A 233 7.12 10.19 -13.68
C LEU A 233 7.32 10.64 -15.12
N ARG A 234 7.00 11.91 -15.42
CA ARG A 234 7.26 12.52 -16.73
C ARG A 234 8.20 13.70 -16.55
N ARG A 235 9.21 13.82 -17.42
CA ARG A 235 10.14 14.94 -17.33
C ARG A 235 9.39 16.26 -17.46
N ASP A 236 9.57 17.14 -16.49
CA ASP A 236 9.09 18.50 -16.59
C ASP A 236 10.08 19.30 -17.44
N THR A 237 9.67 19.64 -18.66
CA THR A 237 10.47 20.44 -19.58
C THR A 237 10.23 21.92 -19.42
N LYS A 238 9.33 22.34 -18.51
CA LYS A 238 9.14 23.77 -18.24
C LYS A 238 10.45 24.30 -17.63
N PRO A 239 10.95 25.46 -18.10
CA PRO A 239 12.04 26.13 -17.43
C PRO A 239 11.63 26.31 -15.97
N ALA A 240 12.49 25.94 -15.02
CA ALA A 240 12.26 26.26 -13.62
C ALA A 240 11.94 27.77 -13.56
N GLU A 241 10.70 28.12 -13.22
CA GLU A 241 10.35 29.51 -13.04
C GLU A 241 11.29 30.03 -11.98
N SER A 242 12.22 30.91 -12.40
CA SER A 242 13.19 31.48 -11.49
C SER A 242 12.39 32.19 -10.42
N ASN A 243 12.31 31.62 -9.23
CA ASN A 243 11.78 32.29 -8.06
C ASN A 243 12.63 33.55 -7.88
N LYS A 244 12.13 34.64 -8.43
CA LYS A 244 12.76 35.94 -8.36
C LYS A 244 12.58 36.38 -6.89
N PRO A 245 13.68 36.69 -6.18
CA PRO A 245 13.63 37.06 -4.78
C PRO A 245 12.76 38.29 -4.52
#